data_AF-A0A8T5TN29-F1
#
_entry.id   AF-A0A8T5TN29-F1
#
_cell.length_a   1.000
_cell.length_b   1.000
_cell.length_c   1.000
_cell.angle_alpha   90.00
_cell.angle_beta   90.00
_cell.angle_gamma   90.00
#
_symmetry.space_group_name_H-M   'P 1'
#
loop_
_entity.id
_entity.type
_entity.pdbx_description
1 polymer ?
#
loop_
_entity_poly.entity_id
_entity_poly.type
_entity_poly.pdbx_seq_one_letter_code
_entity_poly.pdbx_strand_id
1 'polypeptide(L)'
;MRLNQEEKDMLIGKYGKAAQKSMEILTTLGEIFEAEDMIEVHGVQIAGVSYANLGEAGLEFLTEMAEDGRVKVLTTLNPAGMDRENWQVLGIDEEFAINQNRAIDTFAKMGIITTCSCTPYLIGNAPHYGQHIAWAESSAVCYSNSVIGARTNREGGPSA
;
A
#
# COMPACT_ATOMS: atom_id res chain seq x y z
N MET A 1 12.24 -19.41 0.33
CA MET A 1 12.23 -18.23 1.21
C MET A 1 13.14 -18.41 2.42
N ARG A 2 14.23 -17.66 2.48
CA ARG A 2 15.06 -17.47 3.67
C ARG A 2 14.70 -16.13 4.28
N LEU A 3 14.57 -16.12 5.60
CA LEU A 3 14.28 -14.92 6.38
C LEU A 3 15.48 -14.57 7.26
N ASN A 4 15.83 -13.30 7.31
CA ASN A 4 16.77 -12.74 8.27
C ASN A 4 16.15 -12.72 9.69
N GLN A 5 16.92 -12.29 10.70
CA GLN A 5 16.43 -12.32 12.08
C GLN A 5 15.27 -11.34 12.33
N GLU A 6 15.30 -10.14 11.73
CA GLU A 6 14.23 -9.15 11.88
C GLU A 6 12.93 -9.66 11.27
N GLU A 7 12.99 -10.23 10.06
CA GLU A 7 11.84 -10.82 9.36
C GLU A 7 11.23 -11.99 10.13
N LYS A 8 12.08 -12.86 10.70
CA LYS A 8 11.63 -13.95 11.60
C LYS A 8 10.93 -13.39 12.83
N ASP A 9 11.51 -12.34 13.43
CA ASP A 9 10.98 -11.69 14.62
C ASP A 9 9.62 -11.01 14.33
N MET A 10 9.46 -10.41 13.16
CA MET A 10 8.15 -9.90 12.69
C MET A 10 7.14 -11.05 12.50
N LEU A 11 7.53 -12.15 11.86
CA LEU A 11 6.66 -13.29 11.58
C LEU A 11 6.13 -13.98 12.87
N ILE A 12 6.91 -13.98 13.95
CA ILE A 12 6.47 -14.51 15.25
C ILE A 12 5.78 -13.45 16.14
N GLY A 13 5.56 -12.24 15.62
CA GLY A 13 4.75 -11.21 16.29
C GLY A 13 5.48 -10.29 17.26
N LYS A 14 6.83 -10.24 17.28
CA LYS A 14 7.57 -9.32 18.16
C LYS A 14 7.35 -7.84 17.83
N TYR A 15 6.85 -7.52 16.63
CA TYR A 15 6.62 -6.16 16.14
C TYR A 15 5.13 -5.79 16.06
N GLY A 16 4.26 -6.52 16.76
CA GLY A 16 2.81 -6.29 16.73
C GLY A 16 2.07 -7.15 15.70
N LYS A 17 0.74 -7.12 15.78
CA LYS A 17 -0.16 -7.95 14.97
C LYS A 17 -0.17 -7.53 13.51
N ALA A 18 -0.16 -6.23 13.22
CA ALA A 18 -0.14 -5.76 11.83
C ALA A 18 1.15 -6.17 11.11
N ALA A 19 2.31 -6.05 11.77
CA ALA A 19 3.59 -6.49 11.22
C ALA A 19 3.61 -8.01 11.01
N GLN A 20 3.12 -8.77 11.99
CA GLN A 20 2.97 -10.22 11.88
C GLN A 20 2.13 -10.61 10.67
N LYS A 21 0.93 -10.03 10.55
CA LYS A 21 0.00 -10.36 9.48
C LYS A 21 0.56 -10.02 8.11
N SER A 22 1.24 -8.88 8.00
CA SER A 22 1.92 -8.47 6.76
C SER A 22 3.03 -9.46 6.39
N MET A 23 3.84 -9.89 7.36
CA MET A 23 4.91 -10.85 7.12
C MET A 23 4.41 -12.26 6.78
N GLU A 24 3.28 -12.70 7.33
CA GLU A 24 2.61 -13.92 6.90
C GLU A 24 2.28 -13.85 5.39
N ILE A 25 1.65 -12.76 4.96
CA ILE A 25 1.27 -12.54 3.55
C ILE A 25 2.51 -12.53 2.65
N LEU A 26 3.53 -11.74 2.98
CA LEU A 26 4.75 -11.63 2.17
C LEU A 26 5.54 -12.94 2.11
N THR A 27 5.62 -13.68 3.22
CA THR A 27 6.31 -14.98 3.27
C THR A 27 5.57 -15.99 2.40
N THR A 28 4.24 -16.09 2.52
CA THR A 28 3.42 -16.97 1.66
C THR A 28 3.56 -16.62 0.19
N LEU A 29 3.54 -15.33 -0.17
CA LEU A 29 3.74 -14.90 -1.56
C LEU A 29 5.11 -15.32 -2.08
N GLY A 30 6.18 -15.10 -1.31
CA GLY A 30 7.50 -15.52 -1.77
C GLY A 30 7.68 -17.04 -1.81
N GLU A 31 6.99 -17.82 -0.99
CA GLU A 31 6.92 -19.28 -1.18
C GLU A 31 6.22 -19.66 -2.49
N ILE A 32 5.10 -19.01 -2.82
CA ILE A 32 4.36 -19.22 -4.08
C ILE A 32 5.23 -18.87 -5.30
N PHE A 33 6.01 -17.80 -5.21
CA PHE A 33 6.91 -17.37 -6.29
C PHE A 33 8.27 -18.07 -6.28
N GLU A 34 8.48 -19.06 -5.39
CA GLU A 34 9.76 -19.73 -5.20
C GLU A 34 10.93 -18.74 -4.95
N ALA A 35 10.62 -17.60 -4.34
CA ALA A 35 11.59 -16.56 -4.01
C ALA A 35 12.59 -17.07 -2.98
N GLU A 36 13.86 -16.77 -3.24
CA GLU A 36 14.96 -17.19 -2.38
C GLU A 36 15.01 -16.35 -1.11
N ASP A 37 14.89 -15.02 -1.24
CA ASP A 37 14.98 -14.03 -0.17
C ASP A 37 14.01 -12.87 -0.44
N MET A 38 13.70 -12.07 0.60
CA MET A 38 13.03 -10.77 0.44
C MET A 38 14.03 -9.69 0.02
N ILE A 39 13.53 -8.59 -0.56
CA ILE A 39 14.33 -7.41 -0.89
C ILE A 39 13.80 -6.18 -0.15
N GLU A 40 14.70 -5.29 0.25
CA GLU A 40 14.32 -4.01 0.83
C GLU A 40 13.77 -3.08 -0.25
N VAL A 41 12.70 -2.36 0.08
CA VAL A 41 12.08 -1.36 -0.79
C VAL A 41 12.26 0.04 -0.19
N HIS A 42 12.41 1.05 -1.05
CA HIS A 42 12.64 2.43 -0.63
C HIS A 42 11.37 3.28 -0.65
N GLY A 43 10.30 2.76 -1.24
CA GLY A 43 9.02 3.44 -1.31
C GLY A 43 7.90 2.51 -1.76
N VAL A 44 6.69 2.85 -1.33
CA VAL A 44 5.48 2.07 -1.55
C VAL A 44 4.37 2.96 -2.11
N GLN A 45 3.59 2.40 -3.02
CA GLN A 45 2.33 3.00 -3.45
C GLN A 45 1.22 1.95 -3.37
N ILE A 46 0.37 2.09 -2.35
CA ILE A 46 -0.71 1.15 -2.04
C ILE A 46 -1.84 1.34 -3.04
N ALA A 47 -2.42 0.24 -3.53
CA ALA A 47 -3.66 0.21 -4.30
C ALA A 47 -4.84 -0.33 -3.46
N GLY A 48 -6.04 -0.32 -4.02
CA GLY A 48 -7.21 -0.82 -3.29
C GLY A 48 -7.79 0.18 -2.29
N VAL A 49 -7.67 1.49 -2.58
CA VAL A 49 -8.12 2.56 -1.65
C VAL A 49 -9.62 2.82 -1.73
N SER A 50 -10.25 2.47 -2.85
CA SER A 50 -11.67 2.73 -3.10
C SER A 50 -12.59 1.93 -2.17
N TYR A 51 -13.55 2.56 -1.50
CA TYR A 51 -14.55 1.84 -0.69
C TYR A 51 -15.37 0.86 -1.54
N ALA A 52 -15.52 1.11 -2.85
CA ALA A 52 -16.20 0.19 -3.75
C ALA A 52 -15.50 -1.17 -3.88
N ASN A 53 -14.19 -1.23 -3.66
CA ASN A 53 -13.43 -2.48 -3.67
C ASN A 53 -13.22 -3.07 -2.27
N LEU A 54 -13.07 -2.22 -1.25
CA LEU A 54 -12.87 -2.66 0.13
C LEU A 54 -14.16 -3.25 0.70
N GLY A 55 -15.28 -2.55 0.49
CA GLY A 55 -16.49 -2.75 1.27
C GLY A 55 -16.23 -2.60 2.77
N GLU A 56 -17.21 -3.00 3.59
CA GLU A 56 -17.04 -2.93 5.05
C GLU A 56 -15.98 -3.91 5.56
N ALA A 57 -15.92 -5.13 5.02
CA ALA A 57 -14.93 -6.12 5.45
C ALA A 57 -13.48 -5.68 5.21
N GLY A 58 -13.21 -5.03 4.07
CA GLY A 58 -11.88 -4.46 3.79
C GLY A 58 -11.57 -3.28 4.72
N LEU A 59 -12.56 -2.47 5.05
CA LEU A 59 -12.40 -1.35 5.98
C LEU A 59 -12.18 -1.83 7.42
N GLU A 60 -12.85 -2.89 7.86
CA GLU A 60 -12.64 -3.55 9.15
C GLU A 60 -11.22 -4.09 9.23
N PHE A 61 -10.78 -4.84 8.21
CA PHE A 61 -9.40 -5.35 8.13
C PHE A 61 -8.37 -4.21 8.21
N LEU A 62 -8.55 -3.13 7.44
CA LEU A 62 -7.66 -1.96 7.50
C LEU A 62 -7.68 -1.30 8.88
N THR A 63 -8.83 -1.27 9.55
CA THR A 63 -8.97 -0.68 10.89
C THR A 63 -8.23 -1.50 11.94
N GLU A 64 -8.32 -2.85 11.87
CA GLU A 64 -7.53 -3.76 12.71
C GLU A 64 -6.03 -3.55 12.48
N MET A 65 -5.59 -3.48 11.22
CA MET A 65 -4.19 -3.21 10.89
C MET A 65 -3.72 -1.86 11.43
N ALA A 66 -4.58 -0.85 11.49
CA ALA A 66 -4.24 0.48 11.99
C ALA A 66 -4.10 0.57 13.52
N GLU A 67 -4.55 -0.43 14.28
CA GLU A 67 -4.42 -0.48 15.74
C GLU A 67 -2.95 -0.36 16.17
N ASP A 68 -2.06 -1.15 15.54
CA ASP A 68 -0.62 -1.14 15.82
C ASP A 68 0.29 -1.04 14.59
N GLY A 69 -0.28 -1.07 13.37
CA GLY A 69 0.48 -0.97 12.13
C GLY A 69 0.99 0.43 11.82
N ARG A 70 2.27 0.55 11.46
CA ARG A 70 2.90 1.79 11.00
C ARG A 70 3.80 1.51 9.82
N VAL A 71 3.80 2.41 8.82
CA VAL A 71 4.70 2.29 7.68
C VAL A 71 6.16 2.56 8.09
N LYS A 72 7.09 1.85 7.45
CA LYS A 72 8.54 1.99 7.70
C LYS A 72 9.29 2.80 6.63
N VAL A 73 8.68 2.99 5.47
CA VAL A 73 9.27 3.70 4.32
C VAL A 73 8.27 4.72 3.77
N LEU A 74 8.69 5.53 2.79
CA LEU A 74 7.79 6.46 2.14
C LEU A 74 6.62 5.71 1.49
N THR A 75 5.42 5.87 2.03
CA THR A 75 4.22 5.18 1.54
C THR A 75 3.17 6.19 1.12
N THR A 76 2.63 5.99 -0.08
CA THR A 76 1.64 6.87 -0.72
C THR A 76 0.41 6.08 -1.17
N LEU A 77 -0.70 6.77 -1.38
CA LEU A 77 -1.96 6.14 -1.82
C LEU A 77 -2.25 6.39 -3.30
N ASN A 78 -2.70 5.32 -3.95
CA ASN A 78 -3.46 5.41 -5.20
C ASN A 78 -4.76 6.21 -5.04
N PRO A 79 -5.40 6.60 -6.17
CA PRO A 79 -6.64 7.34 -6.14
C PRO A 79 -7.72 6.68 -5.29
N ALA A 80 -8.44 7.53 -4.54
CA ALA A 80 -9.66 7.14 -3.87
C ALA A 80 -10.76 6.83 -4.90
N GLY A 81 -11.85 6.21 -4.44
CA GLY A 81 -13.01 5.90 -5.29
C GLY A 81 -13.83 7.12 -5.74
N MET A 82 -13.47 8.33 -5.31
CA MET A 82 -14.16 9.58 -5.65
C MET A 82 -13.22 10.79 -5.54
N ASP A 83 -13.66 11.92 -6.09
CA ASP A 83 -13.07 13.23 -5.81
C ASP A 83 -13.28 13.59 -4.33
N ARG A 84 -12.24 14.03 -3.62
CA ARG A 84 -12.32 14.27 -2.17
C ARG A 84 -13.03 15.58 -1.82
N GLU A 85 -13.08 16.54 -2.73
CA GLU A 85 -13.58 17.89 -2.49
C GLU A 85 -14.93 18.13 -3.17
N ASN A 86 -15.10 17.62 -4.39
CA ASN A 86 -16.23 17.91 -5.26
C ASN A 86 -17.22 16.74 -5.43
N TRP A 87 -17.11 15.68 -4.63
CA TRP A 87 -17.96 14.48 -4.76
C TRP A 87 -19.46 14.79 -4.77
N GLN A 88 -19.91 15.80 -4.00
CA GLN A 88 -21.31 16.22 -3.94
C GLN A 88 -21.80 16.75 -5.29
N VAL A 89 -20.99 17.60 -5.95
CA VAL A 89 -21.30 18.16 -7.27
C VAL A 89 -21.30 17.07 -8.34
N LEU A 90 -20.44 16.06 -8.17
CA LEU A 90 -20.37 14.90 -9.04
C LEU A 90 -21.50 13.88 -8.79
N GLY A 91 -22.38 14.14 -7.81
CA GLY A 91 -23.52 13.27 -7.50
C GLY A 91 -23.13 11.95 -6.85
N ILE A 92 -21.98 11.90 -6.17
CA ILE A 92 -21.57 10.73 -5.40
C ILE A 92 -22.45 10.63 -4.15
N ASP A 93 -22.86 9.40 -3.84
CA ASP A 93 -23.67 9.10 -2.67
C ASP A 93 -22.95 9.47 -1.36
N GLU A 94 -23.69 10.03 -0.41
CA GLU A 94 -23.14 10.53 0.85
C GLU A 94 -22.62 9.39 1.75
N GLU A 95 -23.30 8.25 1.77
CA GLU A 95 -22.86 7.07 2.54
C GLU A 95 -21.55 6.53 1.96
N PHE A 96 -21.46 6.43 0.63
CA PHE A 96 -20.20 6.09 -0.04
C PHE A 96 -19.08 7.06 0.33
N ALA A 97 -19.36 8.36 0.31
CA ALA A 97 -18.36 9.39 0.60
C ALA A 97 -17.85 9.33 2.04
N ILE A 98 -18.74 9.12 3.01
CA ILE A 98 -18.38 8.91 4.41
C ILE A 98 -17.46 7.70 4.55
N ASN A 99 -17.82 6.57 3.95
CA ASN A 99 -17.04 5.33 4.06
C ASN A 99 -15.70 5.40 3.31
N GLN A 100 -15.66 6.09 2.17
CA GLN A 100 -14.42 6.36 1.46
C GLN A 100 -13.45 7.21 2.30
N ASN A 101 -13.96 8.23 3.00
CA ASN A 101 -13.14 9.04 3.90
C ASN A 101 -12.69 8.26 5.13
N ARG A 102 -13.54 7.39 5.71
CA ARG A 102 -13.14 6.45 6.78
C ARG A 102 -11.92 5.61 6.34
N ALA A 103 -11.93 5.08 5.12
CA ALA A 103 -10.80 4.30 4.59
C ALA A 103 -9.52 5.14 4.48
N ILE A 104 -9.62 6.35 3.92
CA ILE A 104 -8.48 7.28 3.78
C ILE A 104 -7.89 7.65 5.15
N ASP A 105 -8.76 7.95 6.14
CA ASP A 105 -8.34 8.29 7.50
C ASP A 105 -7.66 7.12 8.21
N THR A 106 -8.12 5.89 7.97
CA THR A 106 -7.49 4.67 8.50
C THR A 106 -6.09 4.48 7.92
N PHE A 107 -5.89 4.70 6.62
CA PHE A 107 -4.54 4.70 6.03
C PHE A 107 -3.67 5.82 6.65
N ALA A 108 -4.21 7.03 6.81
CA ALA A 108 -3.46 8.14 7.40
C ALA A 108 -2.99 7.83 8.84
N LYS A 109 -3.81 7.14 9.65
CA LYS A 109 -3.43 6.70 11.02
C LYS A 109 -2.20 5.79 11.05
N MET A 110 -1.95 5.03 9.98
CA MET A 110 -0.77 4.19 9.85
C MET A 110 0.48 4.96 9.40
N GLY A 111 0.39 6.28 9.19
CA GLY A 111 1.49 7.12 8.72
C GLY A 111 1.60 7.22 7.20
N ILE A 112 0.58 6.77 6.46
CA ILE A 112 0.57 6.81 4.99
C ILE A 112 0.20 8.21 4.51
N ILE A 113 0.94 8.71 3.51
CA ILE A 113 0.63 9.99 2.88
C ILE A 113 -0.53 9.79 1.90
N THR A 114 -1.67 10.40 2.19
CA THR A 114 -2.93 10.22 1.45
C THR A 114 -2.98 11.05 0.15
N THR A 115 -1.97 10.86 -0.70
CA THR A 115 -1.80 11.52 -2.00
C THR A 115 -3.00 11.31 -2.93
N CYS A 116 -3.67 10.16 -2.83
CA CYS A 116 -4.82 9.78 -3.65
C CYS A 116 -4.56 10.01 -5.15
N SER A 117 -3.42 9.56 -5.66
CA SER A 117 -2.96 9.85 -7.02
C SER A 117 -2.35 8.62 -7.69
N CYS A 118 -2.69 8.44 -8.97
CA CYS A 118 -2.10 7.42 -9.83
C CYS A 118 -0.73 7.85 -10.39
N THR A 119 -0.39 9.13 -10.28
CA THR A 119 0.88 9.71 -10.75
C THR A 119 1.70 10.26 -9.58
N PRO A 120 2.16 9.39 -8.65
CA PRO A 120 2.84 9.82 -7.41
C PRO A 120 4.17 10.54 -7.69
N TYR A 121 4.79 10.24 -8.83
CA TYR A 121 6.02 10.86 -9.33
C TYR A 121 5.86 12.33 -9.74
N LEU A 122 4.64 12.81 -10.01
CA LEU A 122 4.39 14.24 -10.29
C LEU A 122 4.24 15.07 -9.02
N ILE A 123 4.11 14.41 -7.86
CA ILE A 123 3.83 15.04 -6.57
C ILE A 123 4.89 14.70 -5.52
N GLY A 124 6.10 14.34 -5.97
CA GLY A 124 7.29 14.25 -5.13
C GLY A 124 7.72 12.83 -4.74
N ASN A 125 6.89 11.79 -4.96
CA ASN A 125 7.33 10.41 -4.77
C ASN A 125 8.08 9.93 -6.03
N ALA A 126 9.33 10.34 -6.15
CA ALA A 126 10.19 10.10 -7.30
C ALA A 126 11.40 9.22 -6.90
N PRO A 127 11.36 7.90 -7.15
CA PRO A 127 12.47 7.02 -6.85
C PRO A 127 13.67 7.30 -7.78
N HIS A 128 14.85 6.81 -7.38
CA HIS A 128 16.07 6.93 -8.17
C HIS A 128 16.30 5.69 -9.04
N TYR A 129 17.13 5.86 -10.07
CA TYR A 129 17.58 4.76 -10.94
C TYR A 129 18.16 3.61 -10.10
N GLY A 130 17.71 2.39 -10.37
CA GLY A 130 18.14 1.17 -9.70
C GLY A 130 17.53 0.92 -8.32
N GLN A 131 16.77 1.85 -7.73
CA GLN A 131 16.11 1.61 -6.45
C GLN A 131 14.94 0.62 -6.60
N HIS A 132 14.81 -0.27 -5.63
CA HIS A 132 13.65 -1.14 -5.50
C HIS A 132 12.52 -0.43 -4.76
N ILE A 133 11.31 -0.52 -5.31
CA ILE A 133 10.06 0.03 -4.75
C ILE A 133 8.95 -1.02 -4.88
N ALA A 134 7.85 -0.82 -4.16
CA ALA A 134 6.65 -1.66 -4.24
C ALA A 134 5.45 -0.80 -4.65
N TRP A 135 5.24 -0.63 -5.96
CA TRP A 135 4.16 0.20 -6.51
C TRP A 135 3.08 -0.68 -7.14
N ALA A 136 1.82 -0.35 -6.86
CA ALA A 136 0.68 -1.12 -7.37
C ALA A 136 0.00 -0.50 -8.60
N GLU A 137 0.19 0.80 -8.87
CA GLU A 137 -0.47 1.47 -10.00
C GLU A 137 0.14 1.08 -11.35
N SER A 138 -0.72 0.62 -12.26
CA SER A 138 -0.32 0.09 -13.56
C SER A 138 0.56 1.05 -14.38
N SER A 139 0.16 2.32 -14.48
CA SER A 139 0.90 3.32 -15.25
C SER A 139 2.19 3.75 -14.53
N ALA A 140 2.16 3.86 -13.21
CA ALA A 140 3.31 4.23 -12.40
C ALA A 140 4.40 3.15 -12.41
N VAL A 141 4.02 1.88 -12.41
CA VAL A 141 4.93 0.73 -12.56
C VAL A 141 5.65 0.76 -13.90
N CYS A 142 4.93 1.00 -15.00
CA CYS A 142 5.54 1.12 -16.33
C CYS A 142 6.53 2.29 -16.39
N TYR A 143 6.14 3.45 -15.84
CA TYR A 143 6.96 4.64 -15.80
C TYR A 143 8.22 4.47 -14.93
N SER A 144 8.08 3.91 -13.73
CA SER A 144 9.20 3.69 -12.82
C SER A 144 10.24 2.73 -13.41
N ASN A 145 9.80 1.62 -14.00
CA ASN A 145 10.68 0.64 -14.61
C ASN A 145 11.33 1.15 -15.91
N SER A 146 10.58 1.84 -16.77
CA SER A 146 11.03 2.14 -18.14
C SER A 146 11.66 3.52 -18.31
N VAL A 147 11.19 4.52 -17.56
CA VAL A 147 11.63 5.92 -17.69
C VAL A 147 12.59 6.30 -16.58
N ILE A 148 12.23 6.02 -15.32
CA ILE A 148 13.11 6.31 -14.18
C ILE A 148 14.26 5.28 -14.09
N GLY A 149 13.97 4.02 -14.43
CA GLY A 149 14.88 2.91 -14.24
C GLY A 149 14.94 2.38 -12.81
N ALA A 150 13.94 2.70 -11.98
CA ALA A 150 13.70 2.00 -10.71
C ALA A 150 13.21 0.56 -10.98
N ARG A 151 13.05 -0.24 -9.93
CA ARG A 151 12.64 -1.66 -10.03
C ARG A 151 11.42 -1.92 -9.16
N THR A 152 10.34 -2.40 -9.77
CA THR A 152 9.14 -2.84 -9.05
C THR A 152 8.43 -3.93 -9.83
N ASN A 153 7.80 -4.84 -9.10
CA ASN A 153 6.77 -5.72 -9.65
C ASN A 153 5.43 -4.97 -9.70
N ARG A 154 4.42 -5.64 -10.27
CA ARG A 154 3.03 -5.20 -10.16
C ARG A 154 2.46 -5.74 -8.85
N GLU A 155 2.45 -4.91 -7.82
CA GLU A 155 1.97 -5.28 -6.50
C GLU A 155 0.43 -5.26 -6.41
N GLY A 156 -0.13 -6.11 -5.55
CA GLY A 156 -1.53 -6.07 -5.14
C GLY A 156 -1.73 -5.18 -3.91
N GLY A 157 -2.98 -4.86 -3.57
CA GLY A 157 -3.29 -4.03 -2.40
C GLY A 157 -2.70 -4.58 -1.08
N PRO A 158 -2.90 -5.87 -0.74
CA PRO A 158 -2.34 -6.45 0.48
C PRO A 158 -0.82 -6.77 0.43
N SER A 159 -0.18 -6.71 -0.75
CA SER A 159 1.26 -6.98 -0.89
C SER A 159 2.12 -5.72 -0.98
N ALA A 160 1.54 -4.60 -1.43
CA ALA A 160 2.13 -3.26 -1.37
C ALA A 160 1.92 -2.63 0.00
#